data_AF-A0A9D2K023-F1
#
_entry.id   AF-A0A9D2K023-F1
#
_cell.length_a   1.000
_cell.length_b   1.000
_cell.length_c   1.000
_cell.angle_alpha   90.00
_cell.angle_beta   90.00
_cell.angle_gamma   90.00
#
_symmetry.space_group_name_H-M   'P 1'
#
loop_
_entity.id
_entity.type
_entity.pdbx_description
1 polymer ?
#
loop_
_entity_poly.entity_id
_entity_poly.type
_entity_poly.pdbx_seq_one_letter_code
_entity_poly.pdbx_strand_id
1 'polypeptide(L)'
;MGMLDVILTIINVLLAIVSGLGAYKSVKYFQKSKNLTIFAQINKALVEIQKMLIKLPEALSASSFSRRKRKGFSLYNTLCDIGQELNASLNEINSNIPADYSEQIRQLQNKDDFNLQAYINSYISGDAVKDDGIDSEDFNFCQARLLEMQEYLKKVALETEEKLK
;
A
#
# COMPACT_ATOMS: atom_id res chain seq x y z
N MET A 1 -59.07 6.94 -26.97
CA MET A 1 -57.65 7.26 -26.71
C MET A 1 -57.30 8.43 -27.61
N GLY A 2 -57.00 9.60 -27.05
CA GLY A 2 -56.73 10.80 -27.85
C GLY A 2 -55.38 10.73 -28.56
N MET A 3 -55.25 11.36 -29.72
CA MET A 3 -53.98 11.42 -30.47
C MET A 3 -52.82 11.97 -29.62
N LEU A 4 -53.11 12.85 -28.65
CA LEU A 4 -52.15 13.38 -27.69
C LEU A 4 -51.59 12.32 -26.72
N ASP A 5 -52.40 11.38 -26.23
CA ASP A 5 -51.93 10.30 -25.33
C ASP A 5 -50.96 9.36 -26.04
N VAL A 6 -51.21 9.07 -27.32
CA VAL A 6 -50.34 8.24 -28.16
C VAL A 6 -48.98 8.93 -28.34
N ILE A 7 -48.97 10.23 -28.64
CA ILE A 7 -47.74 11.02 -28.79
C ILE A 7 -46.97 11.08 -27.46
N LEU A 8 -47.64 11.31 -26.33
CA LEU A 8 -47.02 11.37 -25.01
C LEU A 8 -46.39 10.01 -24.62
N THR A 9 -47.06 8.91 -24.95
CA THR A 9 -46.58 7.55 -24.68
C THR A 9 -45.30 7.25 -25.47
N ILE A 10 -45.23 7.65 -26.74
CA ILE A 10 -44.04 7.46 -27.58
C ILE A 10 -42.84 8.27 -27.03
N ILE A 11 -43.07 9.52 -26.60
CA ILE A 11 -42.03 10.37 -26.00
C ILE A 11 -41.49 9.74 -24.72
N ASN A 12 -42.36 9.22 -23.84
CA ASN A 12 -41.95 8.56 -22.60
C ASN A 12 -41.13 7.29 -22.85
N VAL A 13 -41.47 6.51 -23.88
CA VAL A 13 -40.69 5.32 -24.27
C VAL A 13 -39.31 5.72 -24.78
N LEU A 14 -39.20 6.77 -25.61
CA LEU A 14 -37.90 7.27 -26.08
C LEU A 14 -37.04 7.77 -24.91
N LEU A 15 -37.63 8.51 -23.96
CA LEU A 15 -36.94 8.95 -22.75
C LEU A 15 -36.46 7.79 -21.88
N ALA A 16 -37.26 6.72 -21.74
CA ALA A 16 -36.89 5.52 -21.01
C ALA A 16 -35.68 4.81 -21.65
N ILE A 17 -35.64 4.72 -22.98
CA ILE A 17 -34.50 4.14 -23.73
C ILE A 17 -33.23 4.98 -23.55
N VAL A 18 -33.34 6.30 -23.70
CA VAL A 18 -32.20 7.23 -23.51
C VAL A 18 -31.70 7.19 -22.07
N SER A 19 -32.60 7.13 -21.09
CA SER A 19 -32.26 7.00 -19.68
C SER A 19 -31.53 5.68 -19.37
N GLY A 20 -32.02 4.56 -19.93
CA GLY A 20 -31.37 3.25 -19.79
C GLY A 20 -29.95 3.22 -20.38
N LEU A 21 -29.77 3.80 -21.57
CA LEU A 21 -28.45 3.95 -22.21
C LEU A 21 -27.51 4.86 -21.40
N GLY A 22 -28.05 5.94 -20.82
CA GLY A 22 -27.32 6.84 -19.93
C GLY A 22 -26.86 6.15 -18.66
N ALA A 23 -27.76 5.43 -17.99
CA ALA A 23 -27.45 4.67 -16.77
C ALA A 23 -26.35 3.62 -17.02
N TYR A 24 -26.42 2.89 -18.13
CA TYR A 24 -25.41 1.91 -18.48
C TYR A 24 -24.02 2.55 -18.70
N LYS A 25 -23.96 3.66 -19.45
CA LYS A 25 -22.71 4.41 -19.64
C LYS A 25 -22.16 4.89 -18.30
N SER A 26 -23.00 5.50 -17.45
CA SER A 26 -22.58 6.03 -16.15
C SER A 26 -22.01 4.94 -15.24
N VAL A 27 -22.62 3.75 -15.19
CA VAL A 27 -22.08 2.61 -14.41
C VAL A 27 -20.72 2.17 -14.96
N LYS A 28 -20.57 2.07 -16.29
CA LYS A 28 -19.30 1.72 -16.92
C LYS A 28 -18.20 2.74 -16.62
N TYR A 29 -18.51 4.04 -16.73
CA TYR A 29 -17.56 5.10 -16.39
C TYR A 29 -17.21 5.12 -14.90
N PHE A 30 -18.18 4.86 -14.02
CA PHE A 30 -17.95 4.75 -12.59
C PHE A 30 -16.99 3.60 -12.25
N GLN A 31 -17.20 2.41 -12.82
CA GLN A 31 -16.29 1.28 -12.65
C GLN A 31 -14.88 1.58 -13.16
N LYS A 32 -14.75 2.20 -14.34
CA LYS A 32 -13.46 2.62 -14.89
C LYS A 32 -12.75 3.63 -13.99
N SER A 33 -13.49 4.61 -13.47
CA SER A 33 -12.97 5.61 -12.51
C SER A 33 -12.49 4.94 -11.22
N LYS A 34 -13.29 4.03 -10.64
CA LYS A 34 -12.92 3.27 -9.45
C LYS A 34 -11.63 2.48 -9.67
N ASN A 35 -11.50 1.79 -10.81
CA ASN A 35 -10.29 1.01 -11.13
C ASN A 35 -9.05 1.90 -11.30
N LEU A 36 -9.19 3.12 -11.87
CA LEU A 36 -8.09 4.09 -11.96
C LEU A 36 -7.64 4.56 -10.58
N THR A 37 -8.58 4.89 -9.69
CA THR A 37 -8.27 5.28 -8.31
C THR A 37 -7.56 4.15 -7.56
N ILE A 38 -8.05 2.91 -7.69
CA ILE A 38 -7.42 1.73 -7.10
C ILE A 38 -5.99 1.55 -7.63
N PHE A 39 -5.80 1.66 -8.95
CA PHE A 39 -4.47 1.56 -9.56
C PHE A 39 -3.51 2.64 -9.05
N ALA A 40 -3.97 3.89 -8.94
CA ALA A 40 -3.15 4.98 -8.39
C ALA A 40 -2.77 4.73 -6.92
N GLN A 41 -3.72 4.26 -6.12
CA GLN A 41 -3.52 3.89 -4.71
C GLN A 41 -2.50 2.75 -4.55
N ILE A 42 -2.62 1.69 -5.36
CA ILE A 42 -1.67 0.56 -5.35
C ILE A 42 -0.26 1.03 -5.73
N ASN A 43 -0.14 1.85 -6.77
CA ASN A 43 1.17 2.37 -7.19
C ASN A 43 1.79 3.27 -6.11
N LYS A 44 0.99 4.09 -5.43
CA LYS A 44 1.48 4.89 -4.30
C LYS A 44 2.02 3.97 -3.19
N ALA A 45 1.30 2.92 -2.84
CA ALA A 45 1.76 1.94 -1.86
C ALA A 45 3.05 1.21 -2.30
N LEU A 46 3.16 0.85 -3.59
CA LEU A 46 4.37 0.25 -4.15
C LEU A 46 5.60 1.17 -4.03
N VAL A 47 5.43 2.47 -4.28
CA VAL A 47 6.48 3.48 -4.11
C VAL A 47 6.93 3.55 -2.65
N GLU A 48 5.99 3.55 -1.70
CA GLU A 48 6.33 3.56 -0.27
C GLU A 48 7.07 2.28 0.16
N ILE A 49 6.66 1.09 -0.31
CA ILE A 49 7.40 -0.16 -0.05
C ILE A 49 8.82 -0.09 -0.61
N GLN A 50 8.99 0.47 -1.81
CA GLN A 50 10.33 0.65 -2.40
C GLN A 50 11.20 1.58 -1.56
N LYS A 51 10.65 2.69 -1.05
CA LYS A 51 11.38 3.56 -0.12
C LYS A 51 11.84 2.78 1.11
N MET A 52 10.97 1.97 1.70
CA MET A 52 11.31 1.14 2.86
C MET A 52 12.42 0.13 2.52
N LEU A 53 12.36 -0.54 1.37
CA LEU A 53 13.38 -1.50 0.92
C LEU A 53 14.74 -0.83 0.64
N ILE A 54 14.76 0.42 0.20
CA ILE A 54 16.00 1.21 0.00
C ILE A 54 16.58 1.65 1.34
N LYS A 55 15.72 2.02 2.30
CA LYS A 55 16.12 2.53 3.61
C LYS A 55 16.55 1.43 4.57
N LEU A 56 15.96 0.25 4.50
CA LEU A 56 16.23 -0.86 5.41
C LEU A 56 17.73 -1.24 5.47
N PRO A 57 18.49 -1.35 4.36
CA PRO A 57 19.94 -1.55 4.39
C PRO A 57 20.75 -0.45 5.10
N GLU A 58 20.23 0.77 5.20
CA GLU A 58 20.89 1.84 5.96
C GLU A 58 20.92 1.52 7.46
N ALA A 59 19.91 0.84 7.99
CA ALA A 59 19.88 0.38 9.38
C ALA A 59 20.99 -0.64 9.64
N LEU A 60 21.13 -1.62 8.73
CA LEU A 60 22.20 -2.62 8.81
C LEU A 60 23.58 -1.95 8.71
N SER A 61 23.72 -0.97 7.82
CA SER A 61 24.95 -0.19 7.67
C SER A 61 25.29 0.61 8.94
N ALA A 62 24.30 1.25 9.57
CA ALA A 62 24.46 1.98 10.82
C ALA A 62 24.95 1.08 11.95
N SER A 63 24.40 -0.13 12.08
CA SER A 63 24.85 -1.11 13.07
C SER A 63 26.30 -1.56 12.83
N SER A 64 26.66 -1.84 11.58
CA SER A 64 28.04 -2.20 11.21
C SER A 64 29.04 -1.07 11.50
N PHE A 65 28.60 0.18 11.37
CA PHE A 65 29.41 1.37 11.63
C PHE A 65 29.57 1.65 13.13
N SER A 66 28.52 1.40 13.93
CA SER A 66 28.59 1.44 15.40
C SER A 66 29.64 0.48 15.95
N ARG A 67 29.67 -0.76 15.45
CA ARG A 67 30.68 -1.77 15.84
C ARG A 67 32.12 -1.32 15.60
N ARG A 68 32.36 -0.42 14.64
CA ARG A 68 33.68 0.16 14.36
C ARG A 68 34.08 1.27 15.35
N LYS A 69 33.27 1.56 16.37
CA LYS A 69 33.51 2.51 17.47
C LYS A 69 34.00 3.89 17.02
N ARG A 70 33.33 4.48 16.03
CA ARG A 70 33.64 5.86 15.60
C ARG A 70 33.15 6.85 16.66
N LYS A 71 34.07 7.70 17.19
CA LYS A 71 33.72 8.74 18.17
C LYS A 71 32.61 9.66 17.62
N GLY A 72 31.58 9.90 18.43
CA GLY A 72 30.49 10.85 18.13
C GLY A 72 29.30 10.28 17.34
N PHE A 73 29.30 8.98 17.00
CA PHE A 73 28.16 8.34 16.34
C PHE A 73 27.19 7.75 17.37
N SER A 74 25.90 8.10 17.28
CA SER A 74 24.84 7.50 18.09
C SER A 74 24.04 6.54 17.22
N LEU A 75 24.24 5.22 17.43
CA LEU A 75 23.48 4.18 16.73
C LEU A 75 21.98 4.33 16.99
N TYR A 76 21.61 4.60 18.24
CA TYR A 76 20.22 4.77 18.64
C TYR A 76 19.53 5.89 17.85
N ASN A 77 20.14 7.09 17.76
CA ASN A 77 19.52 8.22 17.05
C ASN A 77 19.32 7.89 15.56
N THR A 78 20.34 7.33 14.91
CA THR A 78 20.25 6.95 13.50
C THR A 78 19.19 5.87 13.24
N LEU A 79 19.10 4.85 14.11
CA LEU A 79 18.06 3.83 14.00
C LEU A 79 16.67 4.39 14.28
N CYS A 80 16.54 5.31 15.23
CA CYS A 80 15.27 5.99 15.51
C CYS A 80 14.79 6.79 14.30
N ASP A 81 15.68 7.59 13.66
CA ASP A 81 15.36 8.34 12.45
C ASP A 81 14.92 7.40 11.31
N ILE A 82 15.64 6.29 11.10
CA ILE A 82 15.26 5.26 10.11
C ILE A 82 13.92 4.62 10.47
N GLY A 83 13.71 4.27 11.73
CA GLY A 83 12.45 3.70 12.22
C GLY A 83 11.26 4.64 12.00
N GLN A 84 11.44 5.95 12.20
CA GLN A 84 10.43 6.96 11.93
C GLN A 84 10.09 7.04 10.43
N GLU A 85 11.09 7.04 9.55
CA GLU A 85 10.88 7.02 8.10
C GLU A 85 10.14 5.75 7.65
N LEU A 86 10.56 4.59 8.15
CA LEU A 86 9.91 3.31 7.87
C LEU A 86 8.46 3.28 8.36
N ASN A 87 8.20 3.80 9.56
CA ASN A 87 6.85 3.86 10.14
C ASN A 87 5.96 4.83 9.35
N ALA A 88 6.50 5.96 8.89
CA ALA A 88 5.78 6.90 8.04
C ALA A 88 5.36 6.25 6.72
N SER A 89 6.27 5.55 6.03
CA SER A 89 5.93 4.83 4.81
C SER A 89 4.93 3.70 5.06
N LEU A 90 5.05 2.96 6.17
CA LEU A 90 4.07 1.92 6.52
C LEU A 90 2.67 2.50 6.78
N ASN A 91 2.58 3.64 7.47
CA ASN A 91 1.32 4.33 7.70
C ASN A 91 0.70 4.86 6.40
N GLU A 92 1.52 5.39 5.47
CA GLU A 92 1.05 5.76 4.14
C GLU A 92 0.52 4.54 3.38
N ILE A 93 1.19 3.39 3.41
CA ILE A 93 0.68 2.16 2.78
C ILE A 93 -0.69 1.80 3.36
N ASN A 94 -0.81 1.74 4.68
CA ASN A 94 -2.04 1.35 5.36
C ASN A 94 -3.19 2.36 5.14
N SER A 95 -2.88 3.64 4.94
CA SER A 95 -3.89 4.69 4.72
C SER A 95 -4.36 4.80 3.28
N ASN A 96 -3.51 4.45 2.31
CA ASN A 96 -3.82 4.61 0.89
C ASN A 96 -4.30 3.32 0.23
N ILE A 97 -4.13 2.16 0.87
CA ILE A 97 -4.53 0.90 0.23
C ILE A 97 -6.05 0.77 0.15
N PRO A 98 -6.60 0.28 -0.98
CA PRO A 98 -8.04 0.02 -1.09
C PRO A 98 -8.50 -1.00 -0.05
N ALA A 99 -9.71 -0.81 0.48
CA ALA A 99 -10.32 -1.71 1.47
C ALA A 99 -10.38 -3.18 1.00
N ASP A 100 -10.53 -3.41 -0.31
CA ASP A 100 -10.60 -4.75 -0.90
C ASP A 100 -9.28 -5.54 -0.71
N TYR A 101 -8.15 -4.85 -0.48
CA TYR A 101 -6.82 -5.44 -0.35
C TYR A 101 -6.16 -5.22 1.02
N SER A 102 -6.76 -4.41 1.89
CA SER A 102 -6.19 -4.05 3.20
C SER A 102 -6.00 -5.28 4.09
N GLU A 103 -6.95 -6.23 4.08
CA GLU A 103 -6.87 -7.42 4.91
C GLU A 103 -5.70 -8.33 4.52
N GLN A 104 -5.51 -8.56 3.22
CA GLN A 104 -4.41 -9.40 2.72
C GLN A 104 -3.06 -8.77 3.05
N ILE A 105 -2.96 -7.45 2.93
CA ILE A 105 -1.75 -6.72 3.30
C ILE A 105 -1.50 -6.72 4.80
N ARG A 106 -2.55 -6.65 5.63
CA ARG A 106 -2.45 -6.81 7.08
C ARG A 106 -1.96 -8.22 7.45
N GLN A 107 -2.43 -9.25 6.76
CA GLN A 107 -1.96 -10.62 6.95
C GLN A 107 -0.48 -10.76 6.55
N LEU A 108 -0.06 -10.18 5.42
CA LEU A 108 1.34 -10.17 5.02
C LEU A 108 2.25 -9.42 6.00
N GLN A 109 1.74 -8.35 6.64
CA GLN A 109 2.47 -7.64 7.70
C GLN A 109 2.59 -8.45 9.01
N ASN A 110 1.68 -9.39 9.25
CA ASN A 110 1.55 -10.15 10.49
C ASN A 110 1.53 -11.66 10.19
N LYS A 111 2.67 -12.20 9.77
CA LYS A 111 2.80 -13.58 9.31
C LYS A 111 3.97 -14.27 10.02
N ASP A 112 3.78 -15.56 10.33
CA ASP A 112 4.76 -16.42 11.01
C ASP A 112 5.29 -15.80 12.32
N ASP A 113 4.36 -15.33 13.18
CA ASP A 113 4.62 -14.64 14.47
C ASP A 113 5.44 -13.34 14.37
N PHE A 114 5.81 -12.91 13.16
CA PHE A 114 6.48 -11.64 12.91
C PHE A 114 5.47 -10.53 12.64
N ASN A 115 5.59 -9.42 13.37
CA ASN A 115 4.80 -8.21 13.16
C ASN A 115 5.69 -7.08 12.67
N LEU A 116 5.50 -6.68 11.40
CA LEU A 116 6.30 -5.65 10.75
C LEU A 116 6.25 -4.30 11.50
N GLN A 117 5.07 -3.92 12.00
CA GLN A 117 4.90 -2.66 12.71
C GLN A 117 5.57 -2.69 14.08
N ALA A 118 5.47 -3.80 14.81
CA ALA A 118 6.18 -3.99 16.08
C ALA A 118 7.70 -3.93 15.87
N TYR A 119 8.21 -4.58 14.81
CA TYR A 119 9.62 -4.52 14.47
C TYR A 119 10.08 -3.10 14.14
N ILE A 120 9.35 -2.35 13.30
CA ILE A 120 9.70 -0.96 13.00
C ILE A 120 9.67 -0.09 14.26
N ASN A 121 8.68 -0.28 15.13
CA ASN A 121 8.59 0.44 16.40
C ASN A 121 9.75 0.08 17.36
N SER A 122 10.34 -1.11 17.24
CA SER A 122 11.53 -1.49 18.01
C SER A 122 12.76 -0.64 17.65
N TYR A 123 12.86 -0.11 16.42
CA TYR A 123 13.91 0.86 16.06
C TYR A 123 13.69 2.22 16.74
N ILE A 124 12.44 2.65 16.89
CA ILE A 124 12.08 3.94 17.48
C ILE A 124 12.28 3.93 19.00
N SER A 125 11.91 2.82 19.64
CA SER A 125 12.07 2.61 21.09
C SER A 125 13.50 2.24 21.49
N GLY A 126 14.32 1.78 20.54
CA GLY A 126 15.69 1.32 20.78
C GLY A 126 15.79 -0.17 21.15
N ASP A 127 14.67 -0.87 21.29
CA ASP A 127 14.61 -2.30 21.61
C ASP A 127 15.21 -3.19 20.51
N ALA A 128 15.31 -2.67 19.29
CA ALA A 128 15.99 -3.33 18.16
C ALA A 128 17.50 -3.48 18.36
N VAL A 129 18.11 -2.71 19.26
CA VAL A 129 19.56 -2.72 19.49
C VAL A 129 19.90 -3.81 20.51
N LYS A 130 20.27 -4.99 20.02
CA LYS A 130 20.85 -6.07 20.83
C LYS A 130 22.36 -6.13 20.56
N ASP A 131 23.18 -6.09 21.62
CA ASP A 131 24.65 -6.22 21.54
C ASP A 131 25.32 -5.36 20.44
N ASP A 132 25.03 -4.05 20.43
CA ASP A 132 25.55 -3.08 19.46
C ASP A 132 25.21 -3.41 17.98
N GLY A 133 24.14 -4.19 17.75
CA GLY A 133 23.74 -4.70 16.43
C GLY A 133 22.23 -4.75 16.22
N ILE A 134 21.84 -5.05 14.98
CA ILE A 134 20.48 -5.45 14.63
C ILE A 134 20.45 -6.98 14.52
N ASP A 135 19.37 -7.59 14.99
CA ASP A 135 19.12 -9.02 14.80
C ASP A 135 19.00 -9.33 13.30
N SER A 136 19.86 -10.21 12.79
CA SER A 136 19.90 -10.54 11.37
C SER A 136 18.70 -11.37 10.94
N GLU A 137 18.09 -12.12 11.84
CA GLU A 137 16.90 -12.93 11.57
C GLU A 137 15.67 -12.02 11.43
N ASP A 138 15.43 -11.14 12.40
CA ASP A 138 14.33 -10.15 12.33
C ASP A 138 14.47 -9.20 11.14
N PHE A 139 15.70 -8.80 10.80
CA PHE A 139 15.99 -8.00 9.61
C PHE A 139 15.58 -8.73 8.32
N ASN A 140 15.95 -10.01 8.20
CA ASN A 140 15.62 -10.82 7.03
C ASN A 140 14.11 -11.05 6.92
N PHE A 141 13.43 -11.27 8.04
CA PHE A 141 11.96 -11.35 8.06
C PHE A 141 11.32 -10.04 7.62
N CYS A 142 11.79 -8.89 8.12
CA CYS A 142 11.32 -7.57 7.69
C CYS A 142 11.49 -7.38 6.18
N GLN A 143 12.68 -7.69 5.64
CA GLN A 143 12.94 -7.60 4.20
C GLN A 143 12.02 -8.53 3.40
N ALA A 144 11.87 -9.79 3.83
CA ALA A 144 11.01 -10.76 3.18
C ALA A 144 9.54 -10.29 3.15
N ARG A 145 9.02 -9.73 4.26
CA ARG A 145 7.64 -9.20 4.29
C ARG A 145 7.44 -8.05 3.33
N LEU A 146 8.38 -7.11 3.28
CA LEU A 146 8.31 -6.00 2.33
C LEU A 146 8.35 -6.49 0.87
N LEU A 147 9.14 -7.52 0.57
CA LEU A 147 9.18 -8.14 -0.76
C LEU A 147 7.86 -8.87 -1.09
N GLU A 148 7.34 -9.68 -0.17
CA GLU A 148 6.04 -10.38 -0.34
C GLU A 148 4.90 -9.37 -0.59
N MET A 149 4.86 -8.27 0.19
CA MET A 149 3.90 -7.19 -0.01
C MET A 149 4.07 -6.52 -1.39
N GLN A 150 5.32 -6.29 -1.82
CA GLN A 150 5.60 -5.72 -3.13
C GLN A 150 5.11 -6.61 -4.26
N GLU A 151 5.40 -7.91 -4.19
CA GLU A 151 4.98 -8.89 -5.21
C GLU A 151 3.46 -8.99 -5.29
N TYR A 152 2.80 -9.04 -4.14
CA TYR A 152 1.34 -9.04 -4.07
C TYR A 152 0.75 -7.78 -4.73
N LEU A 153 1.22 -6.59 -4.36
CA LEU A 153 0.73 -5.34 -4.94
C LEU A 153 1.02 -5.22 -6.44
N LYS A 154 2.17 -5.71 -6.92
CA LYS A 154 2.48 -5.79 -8.37
C LYS A 154 1.46 -6.65 -9.10
N LYS A 155 1.09 -7.80 -8.54
CA LYS A 155 0.07 -8.68 -9.11
C LYS A 155 -1.29 -7.98 -9.19
N VAL A 156 -1.72 -7.34 -8.11
CA VAL A 156 -2.99 -6.60 -8.07
C VAL A 156 -2.98 -5.41 -9.04
N ALA A 157 -1.85 -4.72 -9.18
CA ALA A 157 -1.69 -3.64 -10.15
C ALA A 157 -1.91 -4.13 -11.59
N LEU A 158 -1.31 -5.27 -11.96
CA LEU A 158 -1.47 -5.89 -13.28
C LEU A 158 -2.93 -6.29 -13.53
N GLU A 159 -3.58 -6.96 -12.57
CA GLU A 159 -4.99 -7.35 -12.68
C GLU A 159 -5.93 -6.14 -12.81
N THR A 160 -5.59 -5.03 -12.15
CA THR A 160 -6.37 -3.78 -12.24
C THR A 160 -6.13 -3.07 -13.56
N GLU A 161 -4.90 -3.09 -14.08
CA GLU A 161 -4.55 -2.55 -15.39
C GLU A 161 -5.26 -3.30 -16.53
N GLU A 162 -5.36 -4.63 -16.44
CA GLU A 162 -6.12 -5.44 -17.41
C GLU A 162 -7.61 -5.06 -17.43
N LYS A 163 -8.21 -4.80 -16.26
CA LYS A 163 -9.60 -4.34 -16.14
C LYS A 163 -9.82 -2.90 -16.63
N LEU A 164 -8.75 -2.15 -16.89
CA LEU A 164 -8.80 -0.78 -17.40
C LEU A 164 -8.72 -0.70 -18.93
N LYS A 165 -8.19 -1.75 -19.57
CA LYS A 165 -8.11 -1.92 -21.04
C LYS A 165 -9.49 -2.29 -21.60
#